data_AF-A0A094HJB5-F1
#
_entry.id   AF-A0A094HJB5-F1
#
_cell.length_a   1.000
_cell.length_b   1.000
_cell.length_c   1.000
_cell.angle_alpha   90.00
_cell.angle_beta   90.00
_cell.angle_gamma   90.00
#
_symmetry.space_group_name_H-M   'P 1'
#
loop_
_entity.id
_entity.type
_entity.pdbx_description
1 polymer ?
#
loop_
_entity_poly.entity_id
_entity_poly.type
_entity_poly.pdbx_seq_one_letter_code
_entity_poly.pdbx_strand_id
1 'polypeptide(L)'
;MERAVSQSHSSDSQLKLTILPTDVKLITKPEDLYQWSILTAGKAALFNKQLSKHLTRAYIDLRNGAGYFSVSTMPLSSPHTFATLSGDDSIPKYRIDLSLPPEERYLLLAKDFSTHMQEVVPLFDEVLETLVSYSILRHLIHFLARIFLWRLYSDEETRELQSIAQAASVDLFYLVALNVALDGLLGCTSGGIVVKPSSGKEREERMMHFRTLDWGMDNLRKLIVVLEFVRSADDPEVVVARSVTYAGFLGVLTGVRENLSISLNFRGSHSCSTISLRFHQLLVLIGLRAPTTTHLRIALLCPTAVLPLLTLATNLSKTKTSPCYIILCDSNETIIIQKDLTSGTKRCSNQFVACTNHDQSCERGKDDFVESNMCPKANLAGMEIVLEESEERYSFIRDKWIEYTQKQERQKKTGKKKSRWSAVGERALKNWIQEFPITNECTNFVCLLDPKMGQIRWLERGWVADI
;
A
#
# COMPACT_ATOMS: atom_id res chain seq x y z
N MET A 1 -63.31 -22.73 27.93
CA MET A 1 -62.65 -24.04 27.80
C MET A 1 -61.39 -23.79 26.96
N GLU A 2 -60.28 -23.37 27.58
CA GLU A 2 -59.11 -24.20 27.98
C GLU A 2 -58.48 -24.91 26.77
N ARG A 3 -57.18 -24.80 26.40
CA ARG A 3 -55.87 -24.70 27.10
C ARG A 3 -54.78 -24.22 26.08
N ALA A 4 -53.85 -23.33 26.45
CA ALA A 4 -52.43 -23.56 26.84
C ALA A 4 -51.44 -23.94 25.68
N VAL A 5 -50.53 -23.03 25.22
CA VAL A 5 -49.09 -22.82 25.59
C VAL A 5 -48.14 -23.87 24.94
N SER A 6 -47.17 -23.56 24.07
CA SER A 6 -45.79 -23.09 24.38
C SER A 6 -44.87 -22.98 23.12
N GLN A 7 -44.18 -21.84 22.98
CA GLN A 7 -42.83 -21.46 22.46
C GLN A 7 -41.98 -22.31 21.47
N SER A 8 -41.42 -21.59 20.46
CA SER A 8 -40.00 -21.67 20.06
C SER A 8 -39.49 -20.33 19.52
N HIS A 9 -38.30 -19.91 19.99
CA HIS A 9 -37.63 -18.63 19.74
C HIS A 9 -37.29 -18.33 18.26
N SER A 10 -37.63 -17.12 17.80
CA SER A 10 -36.82 -16.39 16.81
C SER A 10 -36.43 -15.02 17.40
N SER A 11 -35.14 -14.73 17.43
CA SER A 11 -34.61 -13.40 17.71
C SER A 11 -34.72 -12.57 16.44
N ASP A 12 -35.82 -11.84 16.33
CA ASP A 12 -36.08 -10.89 15.26
C ASP A 12 -35.45 -9.54 15.64
N SER A 13 -34.31 -9.17 15.02
CA SER A 13 -33.79 -7.80 15.11
C SER A 13 -34.29 -7.00 13.90
N GLN A 14 -35.35 -6.26 14.16
CA GLN A 14 -36.00 -5.31 13.27
C GLN A 14 -35.07 -4.15 12.91
N LEU A 15 -34.90 -3.92 11.61
CA LEU A 15 -35.15 -2.63 10.94
C LEU A 15 -35.06 -2.87 9.42
N LYS A 16 -36.16 -3.36 8.84
CA LYS A 16 -36.34 -3.45 7.38
C LYS A 16 -36.57 -2.05 6.80
N LEU A 17 -35.52 -1.25 6.69
CA LEU A 17 -35.53 -0.02 5.89
C LEU A 17 -34.95 -0.34 4.51
N THR A 18 -35.81 -0.40 3.51
CA THR A 18 -35.40 -0.42 2.10
C THR A 18 -35.37 1.03 1.63
N ILE A 19 -34.19 1.61 1.48
CA ILE A 19 -34.02 2.97 0.96
C ILE A 19 -33.53 2.83 -0.48
N LEU A 20 -34.31 3.31 -1.45
CA LEU A 20 -33.90 3.29 -2.86
C LEU A 20 -32.83 4.38 -3.09
N PRO A 21 -31.83 4.15 -3.96
CA PRO A 21 -30.79 5.14 -4.27
C PRO A 21 -31.33 6.49 -4.78
N THR A 22 -32.56 6.52 -5.30
CA THR A 22 -33.27 7.75 -5.72
C THR A 22 -33.72 8.61 -4.55
N ASP A 23 -33.77 8.05 -3.34
CA ASP A 23 -34.42 8.65 -2.18
C ASP A 23 -33.40 9.29 -1.21
N VAL A 24 -32.10 9.22 -1.53
CA VAL A 24 -31.02 9.79 -0.71
C VAL A 24 -30.42 11.02 -1.42
N LYS A 25 -30.33 12.14 -0.69
CA LYS A 25 -29.83 13.43 -1.21
C LYS A 25 -28.49 13.78 -0.59
N LEU A 26 -27.51 14.13 -1.42
CA LEU A 26 -26.19 14.63 -1.00
C LEU A 26 -26.23 16.16 -0.93
N ILE A 27 -26.04 16.73 0.26
CA ILE A 27 -25.86 18.18 0.45
C ILE A 27 -24.36 18.45 0.50
N THR A 28 -23.83 19.09 -0.54
CA THR A 28 -22.37 19.27 -0.68
C THR A 28 -21.83 20.51 0.03
N LYS A 29 -22.69 21.50 0.36
CA LYS A 29 -22.35 22.71 1.15
C LYS A 29 -23.58 23.25 1.89
N PRO A 30 -23.42 24.00 3.01
CA PRO A 30 -24.55 24.64 3.72
C PRO A 30 -25.36 25.63 2.87
N GLU A 31 -24.75 26.18 1.82
CA GLU A 31 -25.34 27.21 0.96
C GLU A 31 -26.14 26.65 -0.25
N ASP A 32 -25.99 25.36 -0.57
CA ASP A 32 -26.46 24.74 -1.82
C ASP A 32 -27.84 24.05 -1.67
N LEU A 33 -28.83 24.78 -1.13
CA LEU A 33 -30.12 24.19 -0.78
C LEU A 33 -31.00 23.73 -1.96
N TYR A 34 -30.65 23.99 -3.24
CA TYR A 34 -31.56 23.72 -4.38
C TYR A 34 -30.90 23.33 -5.73
N GLN A 35 -29.68 22.79 -5.78
CA GLN A 35 -29.17 22.22 -7.04
C GLN A 35 -29.41 20.71 -7.15
N TRP A 36 -30.32 20.32 -8.05
CA TRP A 36 -30.57 18.94 -8.43
C TRP A 36 -29.44 18.44 -9.34
N SER A 37 -28.68 17.44 -8.89
CA SER A 37 -27.73 16.72 -9.76
C SER A 37 -28.14 15.26 -9.88
N ILE A 38 -28.44 14.83 -11.10
CA ILE A 38 -28.73 13.43 -11.42
C ILE A 38 -27.41 12.65 -11.28
N LEU A 39 -27.37 11.64 -10.41
CA LEU A 39 -26.20 10.76 -10.26
C LEU A 39 -26.02 9.97 -11.56
N THR A 40 -24.89 10.18 -12.24
CA THR A 40 -24.46 9.30 -13.33
C THR A 40 -24.09 7.93 -12.76
N ALA A 41 -24.15 6.86 -13.57
CA ALA A 41 -23.89 5.49 -13.11
C ALA A 41 -22.55 5.34 -12.35
N GLY A 42 -21.50 6.05 -12.78
CA GLY A 42 -20.21 6.09 -12.08
C GLY A 42 -20.26 6.80 -10.72
N LYS A 43 -21.07 7.87 -10.58
CA LYS A 43 -21.29 8.56 -9.29
C LYS A 43 -22.17 7.74 -8.35
N ALA A 44 -23.13 6.98 -8.88
CA ALA A 44 -23.98 6.10 -8.07
C ALA A 44 -23.20 4.94 -7.45
N ALA A 45 -22.26 4.34 -8.19
CA ALA A 45 -21.35 3.32 -7.65
C ALA A 45 -20.42 3.90 -6.56
N LEU A 46 -19.89 5.10 -6.78
CA LEU A 46 -19.09 5.84 -5.78
C LEU A 46 -19.90 6.16 -4.52
N PHE A 47 -21.15 6.59 -4.71
CA PHE A 47 -22.09 6.92 -3.65
C PHE A 47 -22.50 5.68 -2.84
N ASN A 48 -22.76 4.54 -3.48
CA ASN A 48 -23.01 3.27 -2.80
C ASN A 48 -21.78 2.78 -2.01
N LYS A 49 -20.57 3.00 -2.54
CA LYS A 49 -19.32 2.70 -1.83
C LYS A 49 -19.13 3.62 -0.61
N GLN A 50 -19.46 4.91 -0.74
CA GLN A 50 -19.49 5.85 0.39
C GLN A 50 -20.55 5.49 1.43
N LEU A 51 -21.76 5.09 1.01
CA LEU A 51 -22.79 4.57 1.90
C LEU A 51 -22.27 3.34 2.64
N SER A 52 -21.59 2.39 1.99
CA SER A 52 -21.02 1.23 2.70
C SER A 52 -19.97 1.63 3.74
N LYS A 53 -19.04 2.55 3.41
CA LYS A 53 -18.00 3.04 4.34
C LYS A 53 -18.56 3.86 5.50
N HIS A 54 -19.51 4.75 5.23
CA HIS A 54 -20.18 5.56 6.25
C HIS A 54 -21.24 4.77 7.03
N LEU A 55 -21.84 3.71 6.47
CA LEU A 55 -22.68 2.77 7.21
C LEU A 55 -21.83 1.93 8.16
N THR A 56 -20.59 1.56 7.81
CA THR A 56 -19.66 0.94 8.75
C THR A 56 -19.29 1.91 9.89
N ARG A 57 -19.04 3.19 9.58
CA ARG A 57 -18.80 4.24 10.59
C ARG A 57 -20.04 4.49 11.46
N ALA A 58 -21.23 4.60 10.85
CA ALA A 58 -22.51 4.76 11.54
C ALA A 58 -22.88 3.52 12.35
N TYR A 59 -22.53 2.30 11.91
CA TYR A 59 -22.70 1.04 12.64
C TYR A 59 -21.78 0.97 13.87
N ILE A 60 -20.54 1.44 13.73
CA ILE A 60 -19.58 1.60 14.84
C ILE A 60 -20.08 2.67 15.83
N ASP A 61 -20.58 3.80 15.35
CA ASP A 61 -21.14 4.88 16.18
C ASP A 61 -22.46 4.47 16.86
N LEU A 62 -23.31 3.68 16.19
CA LEU A 62 -24.53 3.08 16.75
C LEU A 62 -24.23 2.02 17.81
N ARG A 63 -23.19 1.20 17.62
CA ARG A 63 -22.72 0.24 18.65
C ARG A 63 -22.11 0.93 19.87
N ASN A 64 -21.60 2.16 19.72
CA ASN A 64 -20.99 2.95 20.79
C ASN A 64 -21.97 3.94 21.47
N GLY A 65 -23.24 3.97 21.07
CA GLY A 65 -24.33 4.58 21.84
C GLY A 65 -24.20 6.10 22.09
N ALA A 66 -23.68 6.87 21.15
CA ALA A 66 -23.56 8.32 21.31
C ALA A 66 -24.85 9.07 20.92
N GLY A 67 -25.84 9.05 21.81
CA GLY A 67 -26.77 10.17 21.99
C GLY A 67 -26.20 11.10 23.07
N TYR A 68 -26.00 12.37 22.74
CA TYR A 68 -25.48 13.46 23.59
C TYR A 68 -25.57 13.26 25.11
N PHE A 69 -24.44 13.35 25.84
CA PHE A 69 -24.29 14.12 27.09
C PHE A 69 -22.80 14.27 27.52
N SER A 70 -22.55 15.31 28.33
CA SER A 70 -21.27 15.93 28.72
C SER A 70 -20.44 15.14 29.78
N VAL A 71 -19.11 15.20 29.63
CA VAL A 71 -17.98 15.07 30.58
C VAL A 71 -18.06 14.06 31.75
N SER A 72 -17.16 13.06 31.76
CA SER A 72 -16.17 12.83 32.84
C SER A 72 -15.22 11.66 32.56
N THR A 73 -14.01 11.82 33.06
CA THR A 73 -12.82 10.96 32.90
C THR A 73 -12.82 9.68 33.75
N MET A 74 -12.15 8.65 33.23
CA MET A 74 -11.56 7.43 33.84
C MET A 74 -12.45 6.17 33.96
N PRO A 75 -11.85 4.96 34.09
CA PRO A 75 -10.87 4.33 33.19
C PRO A 75 -11.36 2.92 32.81
N LEU A 76 -11.43 2.55 31.52
CA LEU A 76 -11.76 1.16 31.20
C LEU A 76 -10.54 0.26 31.33
N SER A 77 -10.57 -0.52 32.41
CA SER A 77 -9.71 -1.63 32.72
C SER A 77 -10.01 -2.86 31.86
N SER A 78 -8.94 -3.50 31.41
CA SER A 78 -8.78 -4.88 30.93
C SER A 78 -9.04 -5.16 29.43
N PRO A 79 -8.20 -6.03 28.84
CA PRO A 79 -7.88 -6.01 27.42
C PRO A 79 -8.83 -6.93 26.64
N HIS A 80 -9.24 -6.51 25.44
CA HIS A 80 -9.75 -7.46 24.47
C HIS A 80 -8.64 -8.48 24.18
N THR A 81 -8.84 -9.70 24.67
CA THR A 81 -8.01 -10.85 24.41
C THR A 81 -7.94 -11.04 22.90
N PHE A 82 -6.75 -10.78 22.34
CA PHE A 82 -6.42 -11.15 20.97
C PHE A 82 -6.69 -12.65 20.81
N ALA A 83 -7.69 -13.01 20.01
CA ALA A 83 -7.83 -14.37 19.54
C ALA A 83 -6.54 -14.71 18.80
N THR A 84 -5.74 -15.58 19.41
CA THR A 84 -4.54 -16.11 18.78
C THR A 84 -5.04 -17.12 17.76
N LEU A 85 -5.27 -16.68 16.53
CA LEU A 85 -5.65 -17.53 15.42
C LEU A 85 -4.49 -18.51 15.14
N SER A 86 -4.89 -19.75 14.88
CA SER A 86 -4.06 -20.94 14.66
C SER A 86 -2.99 -20.74 13.59
N GLY A 87 -1.90 -21.52 13.67
CA GLY A 87 -0.66 -21.39 12.89
C GLY A 87 -0.72 -21.58 11.37
N ASP A 88 -1.85 -21.32 10.72
CA ASP A 88 -2.09 -21.38 9.26
C ASP A 88 -2.15 -19.99 8.59
N ASP A 89 -2.12 -18.90 9.37
CA ASP A 89 -2.25 -17.51 8.88
C ASP A 89 -0.92 -16.81 8.55
N SER A 90 0.22 -17.49 8.70
CA SER A 90 1.53 -16.87 8.48
C SER A 90 1.78 -16.62 6.99
N ILE A 91 2.27 -15.43 6.64
CA ILE A 91 2.64 -15.11 5.25
C ILE A 91 3.80 -16.04 4.82
N PRO A 92 3.61 -16.87 3.77
CA PRO A 92 4.59 -17.88 3.41
C PRO A 92 5.85 -17.27 2.81
N LYS A 93 6.97 -17.96 3.01
CA LYS A 93 8.31 -17.53 2.60
C LYS A 93 8.86 -18.48 1.54
N TYR A 94 9.44 -17.93 0.49
CA TYR A 94 10.06 -18.69 -0.59
C TYR A 94 11.49 -18.22 -0.82
N ARG A 95 12.42 -19.18 -0.91
CA ARG A 95 13.78 -18.91 -1.38
C ARG A 95 13.78 -18.87 -2.91
N ILE A 96 14.26 -17.77 -3.47
CA ILE A 96 14.40 -17.56 -4.92
C ILE A 96 15.89 -17.51 -5.22
N ASP A 97 16.40 -18.54 -5.88
CA ASP A 97 17.82 -18.65 -6.21
C ASP A 97 18.14 -17.98 -7.55
N LEU A 98 18.82 -16.84 -7.49
CA LEU A 98 19.21 -16.05 -8.66
C LEU A 98 20.31 -16.72 -9.49
N SER A 99 20.97 -17.74 -8.96
CA SER A 99 21.98 -18.54 -9.68
C SER A 99 21.35 -19.57 -10.62
N LEU A 100 20.07 -19.89 -10.45
CA LEU A 100 19.34 -20.78 -11.37
C LEU A 100 18.96 -20.07 -12.68
N PRO A 101 18.72 -20.83 -13.76
CA PRO A 101 18.07 -20.32 -14.96
C PRO A 101 16.75 -19.61 -14.60
N PRO A 102 16.43 -18.46 -15.23
CA PRO A 102 15.22 -17.68 -14.94
C PRO A 102 13.93 -18.50 -14.88
N GLU A 103 13.81 -19.51 -15.74
CA GLU A 103 12.65 -20.40 -15.88
C GLU A 103 12.45 -21.34 -14.68
N GLU A 104 13.46 -21.50 -13.83
CA GLU A 104 13.42 -22.43 -12.70
C GLU A 104 13.17 -21.73 -11.36
N ARG A 105 13.47 -20.44 -11.27
CA ARG A 105 13.57 -19.69 -10.01
C ARG A 105 12.28 -19.63 -9.20
N TYR A 106 11.14 -19.60 -9.89
CA TYR A 106 9.82 -19.40 -9.29
C TYR A 106 8.90 -20.62 -9.40
N LEU A 107 9.39 -21.75 -9.92
CA LEU A 107 8.53 -22.92 -10.21
C LEU A 107 7.81 -23.46 -8.99
N LEU A 108 8.49 -23.55 -7.84
CA LEU A 108 7.87 -24.04 -6.60
C LEU A 108 6.73 -23.11 -6.17
N LEU A 109 7.02 -21.81 -6.08
CA LEU A 109 6.03 -20.78 -5.73
C LEU A 109 4.84 -20.80 -6.69
N ALA A 110 5.09 -20.89 -8.00
CA ALA A 110 4.04 -20.88 -9.01
C ALA A 110 3.13 -22.11 -8.89
N LYS A 111 3.67 -23.28 -8.57
CA LYS A 111 2.88 -24.51 -8.34
C LYS A 111 2.02 -24.37 -7.08
N ASP A 112 2.61 -23.95 -5.98
CA ASP A 112 1.92 -23.81 -4.69
C ASP A 112 0.80 -22.76 -4.74
N PHE A 113 1.01 -21.67 -5.50
CA PHE A 113 0.05 -20.58 -5.63
C PHE A 113 -0.86 -20.69 -6.87
N SER A 114 -0.76 -21.77 -7.66
CA SER A 114 -1.48 -21.94 -8.91
C SER A 114 -2.99 -21.65 -8.79
N THR A 115 -3.65 -22.26 -7.81
CA THR A 115 -5.09 -22.05 -7.54
C THR A 115 -5.39 -20.58 -7.23
N HIS A 116 -4.64 -19.97 -6.32
CA HIS A 116 -4.84 -18.57 -5.95
C HIS A 116 -4.57 -17.60 -7.11
N MET A 117 -3.61 -17.90 -7.99
CA MET A 117 -3.36 -17.09 -9.18
C MET A 117 -4.52 -17.18 -10.18
N GLN A 118 -5.13 -18.35 -10.34
CA GLN A 118 -6.31 -18.53 -11.17
C GLN A 118 -7.52 -17.77 -10.61
N GLU A 119 -7.71 -17.76 -9.28
CA GLU A 119 -8.76 -16.98 -8.60
C GLU A 119 -8.64 -15.47 -8.80
N VAL A 120 -7.44 -14.98 -9.12
CA VAL A 120 -7.15 -13.55 -9.31
C VAL A 120 -7.38 -13.12 -10.76
N VAL A 121 -7.51 -14.04 -11.71
CA VAL A 121 -7.76 -13.73 -13.13
C VAL A 121 -9.02 -12.85 -13.33
N PRO A 122 -10.17 -13.14 -12.68
CA PRO A 122 -11.36 -12.28 -12.79
C PRO A 122 -11.16 -10.84 -12.32
N LEU A 123 -10.14 -10.55 -11.48
CA LEU A 123 -9.86 -9.17 -11.04
C LEU A 123 -9.52 -8.26 -12.23
N PHE A 124 -8.95 -8.81 -13.30
CA PHE A 124 -8.71 -8.04 -14.52
C PHE A 124 -10.03 -7.57 -15.14
N ASP A 125 -11.03 -8.46 -15.17
CA ASP A 125 -12.35 -8.15 -15.72
C ASP A 125 -13.06 -7.12 -14.84
N GLU A 126 -12.99 -7.28 -13.51
CA GLU A 126 -13.53 -6.31 -12.54
C GLU A 126 -12.92 -4.92 -12.75
N VAL A 127 -11.59 -4.82 -12.86
CA VAL A 127 -10.91 -3.54 -13.12
C VAL A 127 -11.36 -2.97 -14.48
N LEU A 128 -11.42 -3.80 -15.53
CA LEU A 128 -11.81 -3.35 -16.85
C LEU A 128 -13.27 -2.88 -16.91
N GLU A 129 -14.17 -3.50 -16.15
CA GLU A 129 -15.57 -3.10 -16.02
C GLU A 129 -15.73 -1.73 -15.37
N THR A 130 -14.89 -1.39 -14.39
CA THR A 130 -14.90 -0.04 -13.79
C THR A 130 -14.47 1.06 -14.78
N LEU A 131 -13.62 0.72 -15.75
CA LEU A 131 -13.05 1.67 -16.71
C LEU A 131 -13.82 1.74 -18.03
N VAL A 132 -14.45 0.63 -18.45
CA VAL A 132 -15.04 0.47 -19.78
C VAL A 132 -16.43 -0.16 -19.67
N SER A 133 -17.47 0.67 -19.75
CA SER A 133 -18.87 0.22 -19.62
C SER A 133 -19.36 -0.63 -20.79
N TYR A 134 -18.79 -0.46 -21.99
CA TYR A 134 -19.22 -1.17 -23.21
C TYR A 134 -18.59 -2.56 -23.33
N SER A 135 -19.40 -3.60 -23.30
CA SER A 135 -18.93 -5.00 -23.39
C SER A 135 -18.11 -5.28 -24.65
N ILE A 136 -18.54 -4.81 -25.82
CA ILE A 136 -17.83 -5.01 -27.09
C ILE A 136 -16.39 -4.46 -27.02
N LEU A 137 -16.22 -3.29 -26.41
CA LEU A 137 -14.91 -2.67 -26.23
C LEU A 137 -14.06 -3.46 -25.23
N ARG A 138 -14.65 -4.03 -24.18
CA ARG A 138 -13.94 -4.94 -23.27
C ARG A 138 -13.41 -6.17 -24.00
N HIS A 139 -14.23 -6.81 -24.84
CA HIS A 139 -13.79 -7.97 -25.64
C HIS A 139 -12.64 -7.61 -26.59
N LEU A 140 -12.70 -6.44 -27.23
CA LEU A 140 -11.60 -5.94 -28.05
C LEU A 140 -10.34 -5.73 -27.21
N ILE A 141 -10.45 -5.13 -26.01
CA ILE A 141 -9.31 -4.93 -25.11
C ILE A 141 -8.69 -6.28 -24.71
N HIS A 142 -9.49 -7.30 -24.40
CA HIS A 142 -8.97 -8.65 -24.13
C HIS A 142 -8.21 -9.23 -25.32
N PHE A 143 -8.78 -9.12 -26.52
CA PHE A 143 -8.14 -9.58 -27.74
C PHE A 143 -6.80 -8.88 -27.98
N LEU A 144 -6.77 -7.56 -27.85
CA LEU A 144 -5.54 -6.78 -27.98
C LEU A 144 -4.54 -7.10 -26.85
N ALA A 145 -5.00 -7.29 -25.62
CA ALA A 145 -4.16 -7.63 -24.48
C ALA A 145 -3.44 -8.97 -24.72
N ARG A 146 -4.15 -9.99 -25.23
CA ARG A 146 -3.56 -11.27 -25.62
C ARG A 146 -2.46 -11.15 -26.68
N ILE A 147 -2.58 -10.17 -27.58
CA ILE A 147 -1.60 -9.94 -28.65
C ILE A 147 -0.40 -9.11 -28.15
N PHE A 148 -0.65 -8.08 -27.36
CA PHE A 148 0.37 -7.07 -27.03
C PHE A 148 1.04 -7.27 -25.67
N LEU A 149 0.39 -7.91 -24.70
CA LEU A 149 0.93 -8.17 -23.36
C LEU A 149 1.62 -9.54 -23.30
N TRP A 150 2.56 -9.79 -24.21
CA TRP A 150 3.22 -11.08 -24.33
C TRP A 150 4.60 -11.13 -23.65
N ARG A 151 5.09 -10.01 -23.11
CA ARG A 151 6.38 -9.92 -22.40
C ARG A 151 6.49 -8.73 -21.46
N LEU A 152 7.47 -8.80 -20.56
CA LEU A 152 8.00 -7.64 -19.83
C LEU A 152 9.18 -7.02 -20.58
N TYR A 153 9.75 -5.93 -20.06
CA TYR A 153 10.91 -5.28 -20.67
C TYR A 153 12.19 -6.12 -20.58
N SER A 154 12.41 -6.79 -19.45
CA SER A 154 13.58 -7.64 -19.25
C SER A 154 13.32 -9.03 -19.84
N ASP A 155 14.25 -9.55 -20.64
CA ASP A 155 14.19 -10.92 -21.13
C ASP A 155 14.29 -11.94 -19.99
N GLU A 156 15.02 -11.60 -18.92
CA GLU A 156 15.13 -12.41 -17.71
C GLU A 156 13.77 -12.48 -16.98
N GLU A 157 13.14 -11.33 -16.72
CA GLU A 157 11.82 -11.30 -16.06
C GLU A 157 10.73 -11.91 -16.96
N THR A 158 10.86 -11.80 -18.28
CA THR A 158 9.92 -12.44 -19.21
C THR A 158 10.00 -13.96 -19.13
N ARG A 159 11.20 -14.54 -19.07
CA ARG A 159 11.39 -16.00 -18.94
C ARG A 159 10.94 -16.52 -17.57
N GLU A 160 11.21 -15.77 -16.50
CA GLU A 160 10.62 -16.03 -15.18
C GLU A 160 9.09 -16.07 -15.27
N LEU A 161 8.47 -15.04 -15.86
CA LEU A 161 7.02 -14.92 -15.92
C LEU A 161 6.35 -15.99 -16.79
N GLN A 162 6.98 -16.37 -17.90
CA GLN A 162 6.52 -17.46 -18.77
C GLN A 162 6.49 -18.80 -18.03
N SER A 163 7.52 -19.10 -17.24
CA SER A 163 7.56 -20.32 -16.43
C SER A 163 6.47 -20.32 -15.35
N ILE A 164 6.21 -19.17 -14.72
CA ILE A 164 5.13 -19.01 -13.74
C ILE A 164 3.77 -19.22 -14.42
N ALA A 165 3.54 -18.59 -15.57
CA ALA A 165 2.30 -18.73 -16.35
C ALA A 165 2.01 -20.19 -16.66
N GLN A 166 3.02 -20.92 -17.15
CA GLN A 166 2.91 -22.34 -17.47
C GLN A 166 2.64 -23.19 -16.22
N ALA A 167 3.40 -22.99 -15.14
CA ALA A 167 3.25 -23.77 -13.92
C ALA A 167 1.92 -23.50 -13.18
N ALA A 168 1.43 -22.27 -13.23
CA ALA A 168 0.16 -21.88 -12.63
C ALA A 168 -1.06 -22.12 -13.53
N SER A 169 -0.85 -22.51 -14.79
CA SER A 169 -1.92 -22.62 -15.81
C SER A 169 -2.72 -21.32 -15.97
N VAL A 170 -2.03 -20.18 -15.99
CA VAL A 170 -2.61 -18.84 -16.19
C VAL A 170 -2.08 -18.26 -17.49
N ASP A 171 -2.94 -17.64 -18.29
CA ASP A 171 -2.51 -16.97 -19.52
C ASP A 171 -1.52 -15.84 -19.19
N LEU A 172 -0.38 -15.83 -19.92
CA LEU A 172 0.73 -14.90 -19.67
C LEU A 172 0.31 -13.44 -19.61
N PHE A 173 -0.66 -13.02 -20.43
CA PHE A 173 -1.09 -11.63 -20.50
C PHE A 173 -1.68 -11.11 -19.18
N TYR A 174 -2.32 -11.96 -18.38
CA TYR A 174 -2.82 -11.56 -17.05
C TYR A 174 -1.66 -11.27 -16.09
N LEU A 175 -0.62 -12.10 -16.12
CA LEU A 175 0.57 -11.88 -15.31
C LEU A 175 1.37 -10.66 -15.77
N VAL A 176 1.47 -10.43 -17.09
CA VAL A 176 2.08 -9.20 -17.63
C VAL A 176 1.28 -7.98 -17.17
N ALA A 177 -0.04 -8.00 -17.31
CA ALA A 177 -0.92 -6.92 -16.84
C ALA A 177 -0.71 -6.62 -15.35
N LEU A 178 -0.68 -7.66 -14.50
CA LEU A 178 -0.39 -7.51 -13.08
C LEU A 178 0.97 -6.82 -12.84
N ASN A 179 2.02 -7.23 -13.55
CA ASN A 179 3.37 -6.68 -13.37
C ASN A 179 3.53 -5.23 -13.85
N VAL A 180 2.72 -4.77 -14.82
CA VAL A 180 2.81 -3.41 -15.37
C VAL A 180 1.79 -2.43 -14.78
N ALA A 181 0.71 -2.90 -14.17
CA ALA A 181 -0.36 -2.05 -13.66
C ALA A 181 -0.31 -1.84 -12.14
N LEU A 182 0.26 -2.78 -11.39
CA LEU A 182 0.14 -2.80 -9.93
C LEU A 182 0.74 -1.56 -9.26
N ASP A 183 1.81 -0.97 -9.79
CA ASP A 183 2.40 0.27 -9.24
C ASP A 183 1.50 1.51 -9.38
N GLY A 184 0.46 1.42 -10.22
CA GLY A 184 -0.53 2.46 -10.48
C GLY A 184 -1.84 2.35 -9.67
N LEU A 185 -2.01 1.29 -8.86
CA LEU A 185 -3.32 0.96 -8.26
C LEU A 185 -3.33 0.95 -6.72
N LEU A 186 -2.18 1.07 -6.08
CA LEU A 186 -2.03 0.80 -4.64
C LEU A 186 -2.00 2.05 -3.78
N GLY A 187 -2.93 2.13 -2.82
CA GLY A 187 -2.81 3.01 -1.67
C GLY A 187 -1.65 2.55 -0.79
N CYS A 188 -0.92 3.47 -0.15
CA CYS A 188 0.24 3.13 0.67
C CYS A 188 0.44 4.16 1.77
N THR A 189 0.89 3.74 2.95
CA THR A 189 1.51 4.62 3.95
C THR A 189 2.93 4.13 4.18
N SER A 190 3.94 4.90 3.78
CA SER A 190 5.35 4.49 3.87
C SER A 190 6.20 5.57 4.53
N GLY A 191 7.27 5.19 5.21
CA GLY A 191 8.17 6.16 5.79
C GLY A 191 9.31 5.55 6.58
N GLY A 192 10.16 6.43 7.09
CA GLY A 192 11.27 6.09 7.96
C GLY A 192 11.15 6.78 9.30
N ILE A 193 11.50 6.07 10.36
CA ILE A 193 11.52 6.62 11.71
C ILE A 193 12.65 6.01 12.53
N VAL A 194 13.30 6.84 13.36
CA VAL A 194 14.35 6.37 14.26
C VAL A 194 13.72 5.56 15.40
N VAL A 195 14.13 4.30 15.49
CA VAL A 195 13.57 3.32 16.43
C VAL A 195 14.64 2.85 17.40
N LYS A 196 14.22 2.67 18.65
CA LYS A 196 14.96 1.91 19.65
C LYS A 196 14.42 0.46 19.67
N PRO A 197 15.24 -0.53 19.28
CA PRO A 197 14.82 -1.94 19.24
C PRO A 197 14.35 -2.45 20.61
N SER A 198 13.35 -3.34 20.63
CA SER A 198 12.69 -3.78 21.87
C SER A 198 13.50 -4.76 22.73
N SER A 199 14.37 -5.58 22.14
CA SER A 199 15.22 -6.55 22.85
C SER A 199 16.21 -7.25 21.91
N GLY A 200 17.40 -7.58 22.42
CA GLY A 200 18.47 -8.31 21.71
C GLY A 200 19.86 -7.78 22.08
N LYS A 201 20.93 -8.36 21.52
CA LYS A 201 22.31 -7.82 21.61
C LYS A 201 22.43 -6.42 20.98
N GLU A 202 21.43 -5.99 20.22
CA GLU A 202 21.41 -4.76 19.43
C GLU A 202 20.70 -3.62 20.18
N ARG A 203 21.50 -2.73 20.75
CA ARG A 203 21.02 -1.58 21.55
C ARG A 203 21.04 -0.25 20.80
N GLU A 204 21.50 -0.25 19.55
CA GLU A 204 21.69 0.99 18.79
C GLU A 204 20.38 1.45 18.14
N GLU A 205 20.09 2.73 18.37
CA GLU A 205 19.04 3.48 17.69
C GLU A 205 19.38 3.55 16.20
N ARG A 206 18.39 3.26 15.35
CA ARG A 206 18.55 3.26 13.89
C ARG A 206 17.24 3.58 13.20
N MET A 207 17.34 4.06 11.96
CA MET A 207 16.17 4.22 11.11
C MET A 207 15.57 2.85 10.76
N MET A 208 14.26 2.75 10.89
CA MET A 208 13.44 1.62 10.43
C MET A 208 12.47 2.13 9.38
N HIS A 209 12.18 1.31 8.38
CA HIS A 209 11.26 1.64 7.30
C HIS A 209 9.93 0.94 7.53
N PHE A 210 8.86 1.71 7.77
CA PHE A 210 7.51 1.17 7.92
C PHE A 210 6.72 1.32 6.62
N ARG A 211 5.78 0.41 6.39
CA ARG A 211 4.89 0.46 5.24
C ARG A 211 3.55 -0.23 5.49
N THR A 212 2.47 0.37 5.00
CA THR A 212 1.23 -0.33 4.62
C THR A 212 1.08 -0.32 3.09
N LEU A 213 0.44 -1.36 2.57
CA LEU A 213 0.06 -1.45 1.18
C LEU A 213 -1.44 -1.79 1.12
N ASP A 214 -2.22 -0.91 0.52
CA ASP A 214 -3.67 -0.89 0.56
C ASP A 214 -4.26 -1.07 -0.85
N TRP A 215 -5.12 -2.05 -1.00
CA TRP A 215 -5.98 -2.22 -2.18
C TRP A 215 -7.26 -2.96 -1.79
N GLY A 216 -8.41 -2.41 -2.19
CA GLY A 216 -9.73 -2.98 -1.92
C GLY A 216 -10.11 -4.21 -2.77
N MET A 217 -9.13 -5.05 -3.13
CA MET A 217 -9.35 -6.33 -3.82
C MET A 217 -8.83 -7.48 -2.95
N ASP A 218 -9.72 -8.08 -2.17
CA ASP A 218 -9.36 -9.05 -1.12
C ASP A 218 -8.67 -10.30 -1.68
N ASN A 219 -9.02 -10.75 -2.89
CA ASN A 219 -8.40 -11.93 -3.51
C ASN A 219 -6.89 -11.78 -3.70
N LEU A 220 -6.39 -10.55 -3.91
CA LEU A 220 -4.95 -10.34 -4.03
C LEU A 220 -4.21 -10.58 -2.71
N ARG A 221 -4.88 -10.42 -1.55
CA ARG A 221 -4.26 -10.73 -0.25
C ARG A 221 -3.80 -12.18 -0.22
N LYS A 222 -4.56 -13.10 -0.81
CA LYS A 222 -4.21 -14.52 -0.84
C LYS A 222 -2.88 -14.77 -1.54
N LEU A 223 -2.41 -13.87 -2.42
CA LEU A 223 -1.13 -13.98 -3.11
C LEU A 223 0.07 -13.42 -2.32
N ILE A 224 -0.11 -12.83 -1.14
CA ILE A 224 1.00 -12.20 -0.40
C ILE A 224 2.01 -13.26 0.03
N VAL A 225 3.28 -13.03 -0.34
CA VAL A 225 4.44 -13.87 -0.05
C VAL A 225 5.63 -13.01 0.37
N VAL A 226 6.56 -13.63 1.09
CA VAL A 226 7.91 -13.11 1.28
C VAL A 226 8.87 -13.87 0.38
N LEU A 227 9.64 -13.16 -0.44
CA LEU A 227 10.72 -13.74 -1.23
C LEU A 227 12.05 -13.47 -0.54
N GLU A 228 12.83 -14.52 -0.33
CA GLU A 228 14.22 -14.46 0.10
C GLU A 228 15.13 -14.78 -1.08
N PHE A 229 15.82 -13.78 -1.61
CA PHE A 229 16.71 -13.95 -2.74
C PHE A 229 18.06 -14.47 -2.27
N VAL A 230 18.56 -15.51 -2.92
CA VAL A 230 19.89 -16.10 -2.67
C VAL A 230 20.68 -16.17 -3.98
N ARG A 231 22.00 -16.34 -3.88
CA ARG A 231 22.89 -16.64 -5.01
C ARG A 231 23.69 -17.86 -4.63
N SER A 232 23.15 -19.06 -4.89
CA SER A 232 23.77 -20.31 -4.45
C SER A 232 25.17 -20.55 -5.02
N ALA A 233 25.49 -19.93 -6.16
CA ALA A 233 26.83 -19.95 -6.74
C ALA A 233 27.87 -19.20 -5.88
N ASP A 234 27.43 -18.21 -5.08
CA ASP A 234 28.29 -17.44 -4.19
C ASP A 234 28.27 -18.06 -2.77
N ASP A 235 27.09 -18.10 -2.15
CA ASP A 235 26.81 -18.73 -0.86
C ASP A 235 25.31 -19.04 -0.75
N PRO A 236 24.90 -20.32 -0.68
CA PRO A 236 23.48 -20.71 -0.65
C PRO A 236 22.76 -20.33 0.64
N GLU A 237 23.47 -20.05 1.73
CA GLU A 237 22.84 -19.69 3.01
C GLU A 237 22.65 -18.19 3.19
N VAL A 238 23.36 -17.38 2.41
CA VAL A 238 23.27 -15.92 2.50
C VAL A 238 22.10 -15.40 1.68
N VAL A 239 21.11 -14.86 2.39
CA VAL A 239 20.00 -14.12 1.77
C VAL A 239 20.48 -12.71 1.40
N VAL A 240 20.59 -12.44 0.10
CA VAL A 240 21.09 -11.17 -0.44
C VAL A 240 20.06 -10.05 -0.38
N ALA A 241 18.76 -10.39 -0.42
CA ALA A 241 17.66 -9.45 -0.31
C ALA A 241 16.37 -10.16 0.05
N ARG A 242 15.40 -9.40 0.55
CA ARG A 242 14.04 -9.85 0.85
C ARG A 242 13.02 -8.92 0.20
N SER A 243 11.88 -9.46 -0.22
CA SER A 243 10.76 -8.68 -0.76
C SER A 243 9.45 -9.16 -0.16
N VAL A 244 8.56 -8.24 0.19
CA VAL A 244 7.15 -8.54 0.48
C VAL A 244 6.38 -8.20 -0.78
N THR A 245 5.75 -9.20 -1.38
CA THR A 245 5.16 -9.07 -2.73
C THR A 245 3.98 -10.02 -2.91
N TYR A 246 3.45 -10.07 -4.13
CA TYR A 246 2.44 -11.01 -4.56
C TYR A 246 3.07 -12.11 -5.41
N ALA A 247 2.63 -13.35 -5.22
CA ALA A 247 2.96 -14.45 -6.10
C ALA A 247 2.57 -14.10 -7.55
N GLY A 248 3.51 -14.24 -8.48
CA GLY A 248 3.34 -13.82 -9.88
C GLY A 248 3.76 -12.36 -10.18
N PHE A 249 4.14 -11.57 -9.16
CA PHE A 249 4.71 -10.24 -9.34
C PHE A 249 6.23 -10.26 -9.15
N LEU A 250 6.97 -9.95 -10.22
CA LEU A 250 8.43 -9.99 -10.28
C LEU A 250 9.09 -8.67 -9.88
N GLY A 251 8.42 -7.53 -10.09
CA GLY A 251 8.94 -6.22 -9.67
C GLY A 251 9.13 -6.10 -8.16
N VAL A 252 9.72 -4.98 -7.71
CA VAL A 252 9.82 -4.65 -6.27
C VAL A 252 8.92 -3.47 -5.92
N LEU A 253 7.93 -3.71 -5.07
CA LEU A 253 7.12 -2.68 -4.40
C LEU A 253 7.57 -2.45 -2.95
N THR A 254 8.13 -3.46 -2.31
CA THR A 254 8.59 -3.44 -0.92
C THR A 254 9.73 -4.42 -0.76
N GLY A 255 10.93 -3.94 -0.46
CA GLY A 255 12.11 -4.79 -0.34
C GLY A 255 13.14 -4.27 0.63
N VAL A 256 13.97 -5.18 1.13
CA VAL A 256 15.04 -4.87 2.09
C VAL A 256 16.24 -5.78 1.87
N ARG A 257 17.43 -5.20 1.97
CA ARG A 257 18.72 -5.88 2.04
C ARG A 257 19.62 -5.10 2.98
N GLU A 258 20.79 -5.65 3.27
CA GLU A 258 21.74 -4.95 4.12
C GLU A 258 22.08 -3.56 3.53
N ASN A 259 21.95 -2.54 4.37
CA ASN A 259 22.10 -1.12 4.10
C ASN A 259 21.07 -0.47 3.16
N LEU A 260 19.96 -1.16 2.81
CA LEU A 260 18.93 -0.58 1.95
C LEU A 260 17.56 -1.21 2.14
N SER A 261 16.55 -0.38 2.31
CA SER A 261 15.16 -0.75 2.12
C SER A 261 14.50 0.19 1.11
N ILE A 262 13.58 -0.35 0.32
CA ILE A 262 12.90 0.32 -0.78
C ILE A 262 11.40 0.08 -0.64
N SER A 263 10.62 1.12 -0.88
CA SER A 263 9.20 0.96 -1.17
C SER A 263 8.67 1.97 -2.18
N LEU A 264 7.55 1.63 -2.83
CA LEU A 264 6.92 2.45 -3.87
C LEU A 264 5.48 2.78 -3.49
N ASN A 265 5.11 4.05 -3.53
CA ASN A 265 3.71 4.47 -3.39
C ASN A 265 3.20 5.02 -4.72
N PHE A 266 1.93 4.73 -5.02
CA PHE A 266 1.23 5.33 -6.16
C PHE A 266 1.16 6.85 -6.00
N ARG A 267 1.35 7.56 -7.12
CA ARG A 267 1.16 9.01 -7.25
C ARG A 267 0.21 9.30 -8.41
N GLY A 268 -0.99 9.77 -8.09
CA GLY A 268 -1.98 10.15 -9.11
C GLY A 268 -1.70 11.48 -9.81
N SER A 269 -0.95 12.38 -9.16
CA SER A 269 -0.59 13.68 -9.71
C SER A 269 0.65 13.63 -10.60
N HIS A 270 0.70 14.49 -11.62
CA HIS A 270 1.89 14.67 -12.45
C HIS A 270 1.95 16.08 -13.03
N SER A 271 3.17 16.56 -13.22
CA SER A 271 3.48 17.85 -13.85
C SER A 271 4.03 17.69 -15.28
N CYS A 272 4.41 16.47 -15.69
CA CYS A 272 4.85 16.20 -17.04
C CYS A 272 3.72 16.28 -18.09
N SER A 273 4.10 16.30 -19.37
CA SER A 273 3.15 16.19 -20.48
C SER A 273 2.36 14.89 -20.41
N THR A 274 1.03 14.97 -20.35
CA THR A 274 0.13 13.81 -20.38
C THR A 274 0.38 12.93 -21.61
N ILE A 275 0.65 13.52 -22.78
CA ILE A 275 0.96 12.75 -24.01
C ILE A 275 2.25 11.95 -23.82
N SER A 276 3.30 12.58 -23.27
CA SER A 276 4.57 11.91 -23.00
C SER A 276 4.42 10.79 -21.97
N LEU A 277 3.56 10.99 -20.96
CA LEU A 277 3.23 9.98 -19.97
C LEU A 277 2.47 8.81 -20.59
N ARG A 278 1.43 9.06 -21.38
CA ARG A 278 0.67 7.99 -22.07
C ARG A 278 1.54 7.21 -23.04
N PHE A 279 2.44 7.89 -23.75
CA PHE A 279 3.42 7.22 -24.59
C PHE A 279 4.41 6.37 -23.79
N HIS A 280 4.86 6.86 -22.63
CA HIS A 280 5.68 6.05 -21.71
C HIS A 280 4.93 4.81 -21.23
N GLN A 281 3.71 4.96 -20.75
CA GLN A 281 2.86 3.86 -20.27
C GLN A 281 2.58 2.84 -21.38
N LEU A 282 2.30 3.28 -22.60
CA LEU A 282 2.14 2.39 -23.76
C LEU A 282 3.41 1.56 -23.99
N LEU A 283 4.58 2.19 -23.97
CA LEU A 283 5.85 1.47 -24.15
C LEU A 283 6.14 0.48 -23.02
N VAL A 284 5.76 0.80 -21.78
CA VAL A 284 5.84 -0.14 -20.65
C VAL A 284 4.89 -1.32 -20.87
N LEU A 285 3.64 -1.03 -21.25
CA LEU A 285 2.59 -2.02 -21.49
C LEU A 285 3.01 -3.08 -22.53
N ILE A 286 3.67 -2.68 -23.62
CA ILE A 286 4.13 -3.59 -24.67
C ILE A 286 5.55 -4.12 -24.48
N GLY A 287 6.13 -3.93 -23.28
CA GLY A 287 7.46 -4.44 -22.94
C GLY A 287 8.62 -3.78 -23.70
N LEU A 288 8.45 -2.56 -24.21
CA LEU A 288 9.51 -1.76 -24.83
C LEU A 288 10.18 -0.77 -23.86
N ARG A 289 9.69 -0.70 -22.62
CA ARG A 289 10.29 0.09 -21.55
C ARG A 289 10.06 -0.56 -20.19
N ALA A 290 11.05 -0.47 -19.30
CA ALA A 290 10.93 -0.97 -17.93
C ALA A 290 9.88 -0.17 -17.12
N PRO A 291 9.00 -0.84 -16.35
CA PRO A 291 8.24 -0.18 -15.30
C PRO A 291 9.15 0.24 -14.14
N THR A 292 8.64 1.10 -13.27
CA THR A 292 9.37 1.59 -12.08
C THR A 292 9.84 0.43 -11.20
N THR A 293 9.00 -0.58 -11.05
CA THR A 293 9.21 -1.73 -10.16
C THR A 293 10.35 -2.64 -10.64
N THR A 294 10.61 -2.73 -11.94
CA THR A 294 11.81 -3.38 -12.52
C THR A 294 13.08 -2.59 -12.15
N HIS A 295 13.06 -1.25 -12.22
CA HIS A 295 14.21 -0.45 -11.77
C HIS A 295 14.50 -0.63 -10.27
N LEU A 296 13.45 -0.75 -9.44
CA LEU A 296 13.60 -1.03 -8.02
C LEU A 296 14.11 -2.44 -7.76
N ARG A 297 13.68 -3.44 -8.54
CA ARG A 297 14.22 -4.81 -8.50
C ARG A 297 15.71 -4.81 -8.80
N ILE A 298 16.14 -4.13 -9.86
CA ILE A 298 17.56 -4.01 -10.24
C ILE A 298 18.37 -3.35 -9.10
N ALA A 299 17.86 -2.27 -8.52
CA ALA A 299 18.52 -1.59 -7.41
C ALA A 299 18.65 -2.48 -6.16
N LEU A 300 17.59 -3.22 -5.83
CA LEU A 300 17.58 -4.13 -4.69
C LEU A 300 18.51 -5.33 -4.92
N LEU A 301 18.48 -5.95 -6.10
CA LEU A 301 19.20 -7.20 -6.37
C LEU A 301 20.61 -7.00 -6.95
N CYS A 302 21.09 -5.76 -7.04
CA CYS A 302 22.42 -5.43 -7.56
C CYS A 302 23.51 -6.24 -6.81
N PRO A 303 24.39 -6.99 -7.50
CA PRO A 303 25.39 -7.81 -6.82
C PRO A 303 26.46 -6.97 -6.10
N THR A 304 26.63 -5.70 -6.47
CA THR A 304 27.62 -4.82 -5.85
C THR A 304 27.14 -4.29 -4.50
N ALA A 305 28.07 -3.71 -3.74
CA ALA A 305 27.75 -2.96 -2.54
C ALA A 305 26.70 -1.87 -2.85
N VAL A 306 25.82 -1.63 -1.87
CA VAL A 306 24.80 -0.60 -1.94
C VAL A 306 25.47 0.76 -2.10
N LEU A 307 25.07 1.51 -3.13
CA LEU A 307 25.50 2.89 -3.32
C LEU A 307 25.06 3.75 -2.13
N PRO A 308 25.79 4.83 -1.78
CA PRO A 308 25.31 5.80 -0.81
C PRO A 308 23.88 6.24 -1.14
N LEU A 309 23.01 6.32 -0.12
CA LEU A 309 21.56 6.46 -0.30
C LEU A 309 21.20 7.67 -1.18
N LEU A 310 21.89 8.80 -0.99
CA LEU A 310 21.72 10.01 -1.80
C LEU A 310 22.11 9.82 -3.28
N THR A 311 23.16 9.03 -3.56
CA THR A 311 23.59 8.72 -4.93
C THR A 311 22.54 7.86 -5.63
N LEU A 312 22.06 6.81 -4.96
CA LEU A 312 20.97 5.96 -5.46
C LEU A 312 19.71 6.81 -5.72
N ALA A 313 19.33 7.67 -4.77
CA ALA A 313 18.19 8.56 -4.93
C ALA A 313 18.35 9.52 -6.10
N THR A 314 19.56 10.01 -6.34
CA THR A 314 19.88 10.90 -7.48
C THR A 314 19.76 10.20 -8.81
N ASN A 315 20.23 8.96 -8.90
CA ASN A 315 20.09 8.15 -10.11
C ASN A 315 18.61 7.86 -10.39
N LEU A 316 17.87 7.36 -9.39
CA LEU A 316 16.45 7.06 -9.53
C LEU A 316 15.59 8.29 -9.86
N SER A 317 15.96 9.48 -9.36
CA SER A 317 15.24 10.73 -9.68
C SER A 317 15.35 11.13 -11.16
N LYS A 318 16.44 10.74 -11.83
CA LYS A 318 16.70 11.02 -13.25
C LYS A 318 16.18 9.92 -14.18
N THR A 319 15.97 8.71 -13.68
CA THR A 319 15.43 7.60 -14.47
C THR A 319 14.04 7.93 -15.01
N LYS A 320 13.75 7.51 -16.24
CA LYS A 320 12.44 7.75 -16.85
C LYS A 320 11.43 6.71 -16.37
N THR A 321 10.45 7.10 -15.57
CA THR A 321 9.46 6.20 -14.94
C THR A 321 8.08 6.85 -14.90
N SER A 322 7.04 6.07 -14.61
CA SER A 322 5.75 6.66 -14.24
C SER A 322 5.88 7.50 -12.96
N PRO A 323 5.03 8.54 -12.79
CA PRO A 323 4.92 9.27 -11.53
C PRO A 323 4.65 8.33 -10.36
N CYS A 324 5.43 8.48 -9.30
CA CYS A 324 5.34 7.64 -8.10
C CYS A 324 6.06 8.34 -6.94
N TYR A 325 5.93 7.80 -5.74
CA TYR A 325 6.85 8.09 -4.65
C TYR A 325 7.75 6.88 -4.41
N ILE A 326 9.05 7.10 -4.34
CA ILE A 326 10.04 6.06 -4.01
C ILE A 326 10.62 6.41 -2.65
N ILE A 327 10.49 5.50 -1.70
CA ILE A 327 11.03 5.65 -0.34
C ILE A 327 12.26 4.75 -0.24
N LEU A 328 13.41 5.36 0.04
CA LEU A 328 14.68 4.69 0.27
C LEU A 328 15.11 4.92 1.71
N CYS A 329 15.51 3.89 2.42
CA CYS A 329 15.91 4.01 3.82
C CYS A 329 17.12 3.12 4.12
N ASP A 330 18.12 3.70 4.77
CA ASP A 330 19.27 3.00 5.35
C ASP A 330 19.20 3.07 6.89
N SER A 331 20.28 2.73 7.61
CA SER A 331 20.28 2.76 9.07
C SER A 331 20.26 4.18 9.67
N ASN A 332 20.54 5.21 8.88
CA ASN A 332 20.86 6.56 9.32
C ASN A 332 19.78 7.56 8.90
N GLU A 333 19.24 7.42 7.69
CA GLU A 333 18.25 8.34 7.14
C GLU A 333 17.26 7.66 6.19
N THR A 334 16.22 8.39 5.83
CA THR A 334 15.25 8.02 4.81
C THR A 334 15.08 9.15 3.82
N ILE A 335 15.10 8.82 2.53
CA ILE A 335 14.90 9.74 1.41
C ILE A 335 13.62 9.33 0.69
N ILE A 336 12.71 10.29 0.52
CA ILE A 336 11.50 10.15 -0.28
C ILE A 336 11.70 10.93 -1.57
N ILE A 337 11.58 10.24 -2.70
CA ILE A 337 11.63 10.81 -4.05
C ILE A 337 10.21 10.96 -4.54
N GLN A 338 9.75 12.19 -4.72
CA GLN A 338 8.52 12.48 -5.47
C GLN A 338 8.89 12.54 -6.95
N LYS A 339 8.55 11.48 -7.67
CA LYS A 339 8.99 11.23 -9.04
C LYS A 339 7.94 11.73 -10.04
N ASP A 340 8.42 12.35 -11.11
CA ASP A 340 7.67 12.60 -12.33
C ASP A 340 8.34 11.86 -13.50
N LEU A 341 7.89 12.06 -14.74
CA LEU A 341 8.35 11.26 -15.87
C LEU A 341 9.88 11.21 -16.02
N THR A 342 10.58 12.33 -15.91
CA THR A 342 12.05 12.43 -16.07
C THR A 342 12.73 13.22 -14.95
N SER A 343 11.97 13.75 -14.01
CA SER A 343 12.46 14.53 -12.87
C SER A 343 12.02 13.89 -11.55
N GLY A 344 12.59 14.34 -10.44
CA GLY A 344 12.14 13.96 -9.11
C GLY A 344 12.68 14.92 -8.06
N THR A 345 11.84 15.32 -7.13
CA THR A 345 12.23 16.10 -5.94
C THR A 345 12.47 15.14 -4.77
N LYS A 346 13.34 15.52 -3.84
CA LYS A 346 13.75 14.66 -2.72
C LYS A 346 13.48 15.35 -1.40
N ARG A 347 13.01 14.59 -0.42
CA ARG A 347 12.92 15.01 0.99
C ARG A 347 13.61 13.96 1.84
N CYS A 348 14.40 14.38 2.81
CA CYS A 348 15.19 13.47 3.64
C CYS A 348 15.03 13.79 5.13
N SER A 349 15.19 12.78 5.97
CA SER A 349 15.18 12.93 7.43
C SER A 349 15.94 11.77 8.08
N ASN A 350 16.63 12.09 9.17
CA ASN A 350 17.29 11.12 10.06
C ASN A 350 16.50 10.86 11.36
N GLN A 351 15.25 11.33 11.43
CA GLN A 351 14.38 11.11 12.60
C GLN A 351 13.03 10.56 12.21
N PHE A 352 12.34 11.25 11.32
CA PHE A 352 11.01 10.88 10.84
C PHE A 352 10.74 11.54 9.49
N VAL A 353 10.27 10.75 8.54
CA VAL A 353 9.67 11.23 7.30
C VAL A 353 8.66 10.19 6.83
N ALA A 354 7.50 10.65 6.35
CA ALA A 354 6.45 9.78 5.86
C ALA A 354 5.89 10.29 4.51
N CYS A 355 5.31 9.38 3.76
CA CYS A 355 4.62 9.65 2.51
C CYS A 355 3.47 8.67 2.34
N THR A 356 2.33 9.21 1.91
CA THR A 356 1.17 8.42 1.50
C THR A 356 1.06 8.46 -0.02
N ASN A 357 -0.04 8.94 -0.60
CA ASN A 357 -0.30 8.95 -2.05
C ASN A 357 -0.56 10.36 -2.61
N HIS A 358 -0.20 11.41 -1.86
CA HIS A 358 -0.38 12.81 -2.29
C HIS A 358 0.93 13.60 -2.19
N ASP A 359 1.01 14.68 -2.97
CA ASP A 359 2.17 15.56 -2.98
C ASP A 359 2.16 16.41 -1.71
N GLN A 360 3.27 16.38 -0.98
CA GLN A 360 3.42 17.22 0.21
C GLN A 360 3.99 18.57 -0.21
N SER A 361 3.36 19.65 0.23
CA SER A 361 3.93 20.98 0.08
C SER A 361 5.31 21.02 0.76
N CYS A 362 6.33 21.42 0.02
CA CYS A 362 7.58 21.83 0.67
C CYS A 362 7.22 23.05 1.52
N GLU A 363 7.45 22.99 2.83
CA GLU A 363 7.50 24.19 3.67
C GLU A 363 8.68 25.05 3.21
N ARG A 364 8.48 25.82 2.14
CA ARG A 364 9.27 27.00 1.83
C ARG A 364 8.77 28.07 2.78
N GLY A 365 9.68 28.78 3.43
CA GLY A 365 9.40 29.67 4.56
C GLY A 365 8.21 30.61 4.35
N LYS A 366 7.55 30.96 5.45
CA LYS A 366 6.53 32.00 5.53
C LYS A 366 7.07 33.32 4.96
N ASP A 367 6.87 33.54 3.67
CA ASP A 367 6.89 34.81 2.96
C ASP A 367 6.72 34.48 1.49
N ASP A 368 5.48 34.20 1.09
CA ASP A 368 4.96 34.43 -0.25
C ASP A 368 3.48 34.01 -0.24
N PHE A 369 2.59 34.97 0.03
CA PHE A 369 1.17 34.87 -0.30
C PHE A 369 1.02 34.87 -1.82
N VAL A 370 1.34 33.74 -2.45
CA VAL A 370 0.86 33.41 -3.78
C VAL A 370 -0.08 32.25 -3.57
N GLU A 371 -1.39 32.51 -3.65
CA GLU A 371 -2.41 31.49 -3.82
C GLU A 371 -1.92 30.48 -4.86
N SER A 372 -1.45 29.33 -4.39
CA SER A 372 -1.01 28.27 -5.27
C SER A 372 -2.27 27.69 -5.92
N ASN A 373 -2.61 28.20 -7.10
CA ASN A 373 -3.59 27.66 -8.04
C ASN A 373 -3.22 26.26 -8.57
N MET A 374 -2.55 25.43 -7.77
CA MET A 374 -2.25 24.03 -8.08
C MET A 374 -3.14 23.11 -7.25
N CYS A 375 -4.46 23.31 -7.38
CA CYS A 375 -5.37 22.19 -7.16
C CYS A 375 -5.11 21.19 -8.30
N PRO A 376 -4.78 19.91 -8.02
CA PRO A 376 -4.61 18.91 -9.06
C PRO A 376 -5.87 18.89 -9.91
N LYS A 377 -5.73 18.96 -11.25
CA LYS A 377 -6.86 18.67 -12.15
C LYS A 377 -7.24 17.20 -11.94
N ALA A 378 -8.17 16.96 -11.02
CA ALA A 378 -8.76 15.67 -10.73
C ALA A 378 -9.63 15.24 -11.91
N ASN A 379 -8.98 14.88 -13.02
CA ASN A 379 -9.64 14.47 -14.26
C ASN A 379 -10.05 12.99 -14.25
N LEU A 380 -9.99 12.31 -13.09
CA LEU A 380 -10.48 10.95 -12.92
C LEU A 380 -11.45 10.92 -11.74
N ALA A 381 -12.71 10.58 -12.02
CA ALA A 381 -13.73 10.42 -10.99
C ALA A 381 -13.25 9.43 -9.92
N GLY A 382 -13.33 9.83 -8.64
CA GLY A 382 -12.86 9.02 -7.51
C GLY A 382 -11.44 9.31 -7.01
N MET A 383 -10.62 10.10 -7.73
CA MET A 383 -9.28 10.49 -7.25
C MET A 383 -9.33 11.41 -6.02
N GLU A 384 -10.40 12.19 -5.86
CA GLU A 384 -10.61 13.07 -4.71
C GLU A 384 -10.70 12.28 -3.39
N ILE A 385 -11.39 11.14 -3.39
CA ILE A 385 -11.49 10.25 -2.22
C ILE A 385 -10.12 9.67 -1.86
N VAL A 386 -9.36 9.24 -2.88
CA VAL A 386 -8.00 8.70 -2.67
C VAL A 386 -7.07 9.76 -2.08
N LEU A 387 -7.23 11.03 -2.47
CA LEU A 387 -6.47 12.15 -1.92
C LEU A 387 -6.87 12.44 -0.47
N GLU A 388 -8.15 12.52 -0.15
CA GLU A 388 -8.63 12.75 1.22
C GLU A 388 -8.15 11.65 2.19
N GLU A 389 -8.33 10.38 1.83
CA GLU A 389 -7.84 9.23 2.62
C GLU A 389 -6.31 9.26 2.78
N SER A 390 -5.61 9.72 1.74
CA SER A 390 -4.15 9.85 1.74
C SER A 390 -3.67 10.98 2.67
N GLU A 391 -4.39 12.10 2.74
CA GLU A 391 -4.12 13.23 3.64
C GLU A 391 -4.43 12.88 5.10
N GLU A 392 -5.52 12.17 5.35
CA GLU A 392 -5.92 11.70 6.69
C GLU A 392 -4.86 10.76 7.27
N ARG A 393 -4.44 9.73 6.50
CA ARG A 393 -3.38 8.80 6.90
C ARG A 393 -2.05 9.50 7.17
N TYR A 394 -1.68 10.47 6.33
CA TYR A 394 -0.44 11.21 6.53
C TYR A 394 -0.49 12.06 7.81
N SER A 395 -1.59 12.80 8.01
CA SER A 395 -1.78 13.65 9.18
C SER A 395 -1.73 12.82 10.46
N PHE A 396 -2.39 11.67 10.47
CA PHE A 396 -2.38 10.78 11.63
C PHE A 396 -0.98 10.35 12.06
N ILE A 397 -0.16 9.79 11.16
CA ILE A 397 1.18 9.31 11.54
C ILE A 397 2.13 10.46 11.90
N ARG A 398 1.99 11.60 11.22
CA ARG A 398 2.72 12.82 11.54
C ARG A 398 2.37 13.30 12.95
N ASP A 399 1.09 13.33 13.29
CA ASP A 399 0.62 13.87 14.56
C ASP A 399 1.02 12.94 15.73
N LYS A 400 0.99 11.61 15.54
CA LYS A 400 1.57 10.64 16.50
C LYS A 400 3.05 10.93 16.78
N TRP A 401 3.83 11.22 15.75
CA TRP A 401 5.24 11.61 15.89
C TRP A 401 5.41 12.94 16.62
N ILE A 402 4.64 13.97 16.25
CA ILE A 402 4.67 15.29 16.90
C ILE A 402 4.33 15.17 18.39
N GLU A 403 3.25 14.48 18.73
CA GLU A 403 2.88 14.26 20.12
C GLU A 403 3.96 13.50 20.89
N TYR A 404 4.55 12.47 20.28
CA TYR A 404 5.61 11.68 20.90
C TYR A 404 6.82 12.54 21.21
N THR A 405 7.31 13.30 20.25
CA THR A 405 8.47 14.20 20.40
C THR A 405 8.21 15.27 21.46
N GLN A 406 7.04 15.91 21.46
CA GLN A 406 6.65 16.88 22.49
C GLN A 406 6.63 16.25 23.89
N LYS A 407 6.09 15.02 24.02
CA LYS A 407 6.10 14.27 25.29
C LYS A 407 7.54 13.96 25.74
N GLN A 408 8.44 13.58 24.83
CA GLN A 408 9.86 13.35 25.15
C GLN A 408 10.56 14.63 25.61
N GLU A 409 10.33 15.77 24.95
CA GLU A 409 10.94 17.05 25.31
C GLU A 409 10.51 17.53 26.70
N ARG A 410 9.22 17.38 27.05
CA ARG A 410 8.70 17.67 28.40
C ARG A 410 9.38 16.77 29.46
N GLN A 411 9.63 15.50 29.14
CA GLN A 411 10.35 14.58 30.04
C GLN A 411 11.84 14.93 30.19
N LYS A 412 12.49 15.46 29.14
CA LYS A 412 13.88 15.94 29.21
C LYS A 412 13.99 17.19 30.09
N LYS A 413 13.09 18.16 29.92
CA LYS A 413 13.04 19.40 30.73
C LYS A 413 12.84 19.13 32.22
N THR A 414 12.15 18.04 32.57
CA THR A 414 11.95 17.61 33.97
C THR A 414 13.09 16.72 34.51
N GLY A 415 14.19 16.56 33.77
CA GLY A 415 15.36 15.79 34.18
C GLY A 415 15.20 14.27 34.15
N LYS A 416 14.06 13.75 33.67
CA LYS A 416 13.73 12.31 33.72
C LYS A 416 14.38 11.47 32.61
N LYS A 417 15.01 12.06 31.59
CA LYS A 417 15.63 11.33 30.46
C LYS A 417 16.91 12.00 29.93
N LYS A 418 17.93 11.18 29.63
CA LYS A 418 19.25 11.59 29.10
C LYS A 418 19.50 11.27 27.61
N SER A 419 18.60 10.62 26.87
CA SER A 419 18.90 10.25 25.47
C SER A 419 18.94 11.46 24.53
N ARG A 420 19.90 11.46 23.60
CA ARG A 420 20.10 12.54 22.63
C ARG A 420 18.93 12.64 21.64
N TRP A 421 18.34 11.51 21.25
CA TRP A 421 17.29 11.41 20.23
C TRP A 421 15.94 10.98 20.79
N SER A 422 14.86 11.31 20.07
CA SER A 422 13.48 10.91 20.37
C SER A 422 13.13 9.57 19.70
N ALA A 423 13.99 8.55 19.86
CA ALA A 423 13.79 7.24 19.24
C ALA A 423 12.52 6.57 19.77
N VAL A 424 11.64 6.16 18.85
CA VAL A 424 10.38 5.49 19.19
C VAL A 424 10.67 4.04 19.57
N GLY A 425 9.98 3.50 20.57
CA GLY A 425 10.07 2.06 20.84
C GLY A 425 9.40 1.27 19.71
N GLU A 426 10.00 0.18 19.26
CA GLU A 426 9.47 -0.62 18.13
C GLU A 426 8.00 -1.01 18.31
N ARG A 427 7.58 -1.38 19.54
CA ARG A 427 6.17 -1.67 19.86
C ARG A 427 5.25 -0.46 19.67
N ALA A 428 5.70 0.74 20.06
CA ALA A 428 4.89 1.94 19.89
C ALA A 428 4.69 2.27 18.41
N LEU A 429 5.73 2.09 17.58
CA LEU A 429 5.62 2.26 16.14
C LEU A 429 4.63 1.26 15.53
N LYS A 430 4.72 -0.04 15.89
CA LYS A 430 3.76 -1.06 15.43
C LYS A 430 2.33 -0.65 15.75
N ASN A 431 2.07 -0.23 16.99
CA ASN A 431 0.75 0.25 17.37
C ASN A 431 0.29 1.43 16.50
N TRP A 432 1.16 2.39 16.19
CA TRP A 432 0.78 3.54 15.36
C TRP A 432 0.40 3.13 13.94
N ILE A 433 1.12 2.19 13.33
CA ILE A 433 0.87 1.78 11.94
C ILE A 433 -0.23 0.72 11.82
N GLN A 434 -0.59 0.03 12.90
CA GLN A 434 -1.76 -0.87 12.96
C GLN A 434 -3.07 -0.12 13.25
N GLU A 435 -3.00 1.13 13.69
CA GLU A 435 -4.17 1.92 14.07
C GLU A 435 -4.86 2.51 12.81
N PHE A 436 -6.19 2.58 12.84
CA PHE A 436 -6.95 3.32 11.84
C PHE A 436 -6.59 4.82 11.92
N PRO A 437 -6.42 5.54 10.79
CA PRO A 437 -6.70 5.13 9.41
C PRO A 437 -5.53 4.49 8.67
N ILE A 438 -4.37 4.30 9.30
CA ILE A 438 -3.16 3.78 8.64
C ILE A 438 -3.37 2.36 8.13
N THR A 439 -3.79 1.46 9.03
CA THR A 439 -4.30 0.14 8.64
C THR A 439 -5.82 0.21 8.62
N ASN A 440 -6.41 -0.22 7.50
CA ASN A 440 -7.84 -0.16 7.25
C ASN A 440 -8.30 -1.41 6.46
N GLU A 441 -9.57 -1.44 6.07
CA GLU A 441 -10.19 -2.56 5.35
C GLU A 441 -9.60 -2.83 3.97
N CYS A 442 -8.86 -1.88 3.40
CA CYS A 442 -8.14 -2.07 2.15
C CYS A 442 -6.70 -2.56 2.38
N THR A 443 -6.17 -2.54 3.60
CA THR A 443 -4.78 -2.93 3.86
C THR A 443 -4.55 -4.41 3.55
N ASN A 444 -3.62 -4.68 2.65
CA ASN A 444 -3.20 -6.03 2.28
C ASN A 444 -2.13 -6.57 3.22
N PHE A 445 -1.14 -5.73 3.53
CA PHE A 445 -0.17 -6.02 4.58
C PHE A 445 0.39 -4.73 5.19
N VAL A 446 0.93 -4.90 6.39
CA VAL A 446 1.72 -3.90 7.10
C VAL A 446 3.06 -4.51 7.50
N CYS A 447 4.15 -3.78 7.33
CA CYS A 447 5.48 -4.27 7.65
C CYS A 447 6.42 -3.22 8.24
N LEU A 448 7.42 -3.71 8.96
CA LEU A 448 8.56 -2.95 9.45
C LEU A 448 9.86 -3.61 8.97
N LEU A 449 10.66 -2.85 8.23
CA LEU A 449 11.92 -3.30 7.64
C LEU A 449 13.09 -2.66 8.39
N ASP A 450 14.13 -3.47 8.62
CA ASP A 450 15.41 -3.04 9.18
C ASP A 450 16.48 -3.08 8.09
N PRO A 451 16.78 -1.92 7.47
CA PRO A 451 17.77 -1.86 6.42
C PRO A 451 19.18 -2.13 6.95
N LYS A 452 19.51 -1.87 8.23
CA LYS A 452 20.85 -2.16 8.77
C LYS A 452 21.17 -3.65 8.66
N MET A 453 20.19 -4.49 8.93
CA MET A 453 20.34 -5.94 8.93
C MET A 453 19.86 -6.64 7.65
N GLY A 454 19.18 -5.92 6.76
CA GLY A 454 18.52 -6.55 5.62
C GLY A 454 17.32 -7.42 5.99
N GLN A 455 16.61 -7.10 7.08
CA GLN A 455 15.57 -7.97 7.65
C GLN A 455 14.17 -7.35 7.62
N ILE A 456 13.16 -8.21 7.47
CA ILE A 456 11.77 -7.88 7.77
C ILE A 456 11.59 -8.16 9.27
N ARG A 457 11.54 -7.10 10.07
CA ARG A 457 11.42 -7.20 11.55
C ARG A 457 10.04 -7.63 11.99
N TRP A 458 9.04 -7.26 11.20
CA TRP A 458 7.64 -7.54 11.47
C TRP A 458 6.85 -7.38 10.19
N LEU A 459 5.88 -8.27 10.01
CA LEU A 459 5.01 -8.32 8.85
C LEU A 459 3.70 -8.98 9.31
N GLU A 460 2.60 -8.33 9.03
CA GLU A 460 1.26 -8.85 9.26
C GLU A 460 0.41 -8.66 8.01
N ARG A 461 -0.45 -9.65 7.76
CA ARG A 461 -1.50 -9.55 6.77
C ARG A 461 -2.54 -8.56 7.29
N GLY A 462 -3.05 -7.69 6.42
CA GLY A 462 -4.13 -6.79 6.80
C GLY A 462 -5.44 -7.54 7.04
N TRP A 463 -6.37 -6.89 7.72
CA TRP A 463 -7.63 -7.49 8.16
C TRP A 463 -8.48 -7.92 6.97
N VAL A 464 -9.01 -9.14 7.01
CA VAL A 464 -10.15 -9.52 6.18
C VAL A 464 -11.39 -9.19 6.99
N ALA A 465 -12.26 -8.33 6.46
CA ALA A 465 -13.59 -8.24 7.02
C ALA A 465 -14.30 -9.54 6.64
N ASP A 466 -14.62 -10.39 7.63
CA ASP A 466 -15.57 -11.48 7.40
C ASP A 466 -16.90 -10.81 7.01
N ILE A 467 -17.27 -10.88 5.73
CA ILE A 467 -18.52 -10.34 5.18
C ILE A 467 -19.68 -11.30 5.48
#